data_AF-A0A659S2U4-F1
#
_entry.id   AF-A0A659S2U4-F1
#
_cell.length_a   1.000
_cell.length_b   1.000
_cell.length_c   1.000
_cell.angle_alpha   90.00
_cell.angle_beta   90.00
_cell.angle_gamma   90.00
#
_symmetry.space_group_name_H-M   'P 1'
#
loop_
_entity.id
_entity.type
_entity.pdbx_description
1 polymer ?
#
loop_
_entity_poly.entity_id
_entity_poly.type
_entity_poly.pdbx_seq_one_letter_code
_entity_poly.pdbx_strand_id
1 'polypeptide(L)'
;LPVGSGWAAVKNMGGTPILGIVLGVTLVSPQLMNAYLLGQQTPDVWNFGLFSIEKVGYQAQVIPALLAGLALGFIETRLKRIVPDYLYLVVVPVCSLILAVFLAHTFIGPFGRMIGDGVAFAVRYLMTGSFAPIGAALFGFLYAPLVITGVHQTTLAIDMQMIQSMGGTPVWPLIALSNIAQASAVVGIIISSRKHNEREISVPAAISAYLGVTEPAMYGINLKYRFPMLCAMIGSGLAGLLCGLNGVIANGIGVGGLPGILSIPPRYWQVYGMAMVIAIVIPVILTTFIYQRKHRQGTLQIV
;
A
#
# COMPACT_ATOMS: atom_id res chain seq x y z
N LEU A 1 -4.65 11.94 -6.80
CA LEU A 1 -5.02 10.93 -5.78
C LEU A 1 -6.46 11.09 -5.33
N PRO A 2 -6.92 12.23 -4.76
CA PRO A 2 -8.29 12.36 -4.28
C PRO A 2 -9.37 12.09 -5.34
N VAL A 3 -9.16 12.55 -6.57
CA VAL A 3 -10.05 12.28 -7.72
C VAL A 3 -10.22 10.79 -8.00
N GLY A 4 -9.10 10.04 -8.05
CA GLY A 4 -9.14 8.60 -8.29
C GLY A 4 -9.76 7.83 -7.12
N SER A 5 -9.45 8.22 -5.87
CA SER A 5 -10.03 7.62 -4.67
C SER A 5 -11.54 7.86 -4.59
N GLY A 6 -12.01 9.08 -4.88
CA GLY A 6 -13.43 9.42 -4.91
C GLY A 6 -14.19 8.64 -5.99
N TRP A 7 -13.65 8.56 -7.21
CA TRP A 7 -14.20 7.74 -8.28
C TRP A 7 -14.33 6.27 -7.89
N ALA A 8 -13.25 5.67 -7.37
CA ALA A 8 -13.22 4.25 -7.01
C ALA A 8 -14.19 3.95 -5.86
N ALA A 9 -14.24 4.80 -4.84
CA ALA A 9 -15.14 4.65 -3.69
C ALA A 9 -16.61 4.69 -4.12
N VAL A 10 -17.01 5.71 -4.89
CA VAL A 10 -18.39 5.87 -5.36
C VAL A 10 -18.79 4.71 -6.28
N LYS A 11 -17.89 4.30 -7.19
CA LYS A 11 -18.13 3.15 -8.07
C LYS A 11 -18.37 1.86 -7.27
N ASN A 12 -17.55 1.59 -6.26
CA ASN A 12 -17.70 0.40 -5.42
C ASN A 12 -18.99 0.39 -4.60
N MET A 13 -19.54 1.57 -4.29
CA MET A 13 -20.83 1.71 -3.61
C MET A 13 -22.05 1.58 -4.54
N GLY A 14 -21.86 1.43 -5.85
CA GLY A 14 -22.96 1.46 -6.82
C GLY A 14 -23.52 2.87 -7.08
N GLY A 15 -22.79 3.91 -6.68
CA GLY A 15 -23.09 5.30 -7.02
C GLY A 15 -22.62 5.68 -8.44
N THR A 16 -22.85 6.92 -8.84
CA THR A 16 -22.48 7.41 -10.17
C THR A 16 -21.01 7.86 -10.16
N PRO A 17 -20.09 7.17 -10.86
CA PRO A 17 -18.66 7.41 -10.69
C PRO A 17 -18.20 8.83 -11.03
N ILE A 18 -18.90 9.52 -11.93
CA ILE A 18 -18.61 10.91 -12.28
C ILE A 18 -18.77 11.85 -11.08
N LEU A 19 -19.72 11.60 -10.18
CA LEU A 19 -19.88 12.41 -8.97
C LEU A 19 -18.68 12.25 -8.03
N GLY A 20 -18.11 11.04 -7.97
CA GLY A 20 -16.87 10.77 -7.24
C GLY A 20 -15.68 11.54 -7.80
N ILE A 21 -15.60 11.68 -9.14
CA ILE A 21 -14.59 12.53 -9.80
C ILE A 21 -14.80 13.99 -9.40
N VAL A 22 -16.03 14.50 -9.53
CA VAL A 22 -16.35 15.90 -9.20
C VAL A 22 -16.03 16.20 -7.74
N LEU A 23 -16.45 15.34 -6.80
CA LEU A 23 -16.09 15.47 -5.38
C LEU A 23 -14.57 15.49 -5.19
N GLY A 24 -13.84 14.58 -5.82
CA GLY A 24 -12.39 14.56 -5.69
C GLY A 24 -11.70 15.82 -6.24
N VAL A 25 -12.28 16.46 -7.26
CA VAL A 25 -11.80 17.77 -7.78
C VAL A 25 -12.08 18.89 -6.78
N THR A 26 -13.26 18.91 -6.13
CA THR A 26 -13.55 19.95 -5.13
C THR A 26 -12.60 19.88 -3.94
N LEU A 27 -12.23 18.67 -3.49
CA LEU A 27 -11.27 18.46 -2.40
C LEU A 27 -9.85 18.95 -2.71
N VAL A 28 -9.49 19.13 -3.97
CA VAL A 28 -8.16 19.62 -4.39
C VAL A 28 -8.25 20.96 -5.12
N SER A 29 -9.38 21.66 -4.98
CA SER A 29 -9.61 22.95 -5.63
C SER A 29 -8.49 23.95 -5.31
N PRO A 30 -8.00 24.73 -6.29
CA PRO A 30 -7.00 25.76 -6.05
C PRO A 30 -7.52 26.94 -5.21
N GLN A 31 -8.85 27.02 -4.99
CA GLN A 31 -9.45 27.99 -4.08
C GLN A 31 -9.25 27.63 -2.59
N LEU A 32 -8.83 26.39 -2.32
CA LEU A 32 -8.49 25.93 -0.97
C LEU A 32 -6.99 26.13 -0.75
N MET A 33 -6.62 26.44 0.49
CA MET A 33 -5.24 26.39 0.90
C MET A 33 -4.69 24.99 0.65
N ASN A 34 -3.52 24.92 0.03
CA ASN A 34 -2.88 23.64 -0.22
C ASN A 34 -2.50 22.97 1.11
N ALA A 35 -2.83 21.68 1.25
CA ALA A 35 -2.52 20.89 2.45
C ALA A 35 -1.03 20.96 2.85
N TYR A 36 -0.10 21.13 1.90
CA TYR A 36 1.33 21.26 2.20
C TYR A 36 1.70 22.53 3.00
N LEU A 37 0.83 23.54 3.02
CA LEU A 37 1.07 24.80 3.72
C LEU A 37 0.55 24.78 5.18
N LEU A 38 -0.11 23.70 5.58
CA LEU A 38 -0.54 23.49 6.97
C LEU A 38 0.67 23.56 7.92
N GLY A 39 0.53 24.35 8.99
CA GLY A 39 1.59 24.58 9.97
C GLY A 39 2.62 25.64 9.56
N GLN A 40 2.60 26.09 8.31
CA GLN A 40 3.40 27.25 7.83
C GLN A 40 2.52 28.49 7.65
N GLN A 41 1.27 28.29 7.25
CA GLN A 41 0.28 29.34 7.07
C GLN A 41 -1.01 28.97 7.82
N THR A 42 -1.68 29.99 8.36
CA THR A 42 -3.00 29.84 8.95
C THR A 42 -4.04 29.78 7.82
N PRO A 43 -4.86 28.71 7.73
CA PRO A 43 -5.88 28.64 6.70
C PRO A 43 -6.93 29.73 6.87
N ASP A 44 -7.39 30.29 5.76
CA ASP A 44 -8.65 31.03 5.72
C ASP A 44 -9.81 30.11 6.14
N VAL A 45 -10.86 30.69 6.72
CA VAL A 45 -12.03 29.93 7.16
C VAL A 45 -13.30 30.38 6.44
N TRP A 46 -14.22 29.45 6.20
CA TRP A 46 -15.63 29.76 6.02
C TRP A 46 -16.23 29.96 7.41
N ASN A 47 -16.66 31.18 7.72
CA ASN A 47 -17.25 31.53 9.01
C ASN A 47 -18.79 31.54 8.89
N PHE A 48 -19.46 30.68 9.66
CA PHE A 48 -20.93 30.58 9.72
C PHE A 48 -21.51 31.17 11.03
N GLY A 49 -20.73 31.98 11.74
CA GLY A 49 -21.09 32.59 13.03
C GLY A 49 -20.92 31.63 14.20
N LEU A 50 -21.61 30.48 14.18
CA LEU A 50 -21.57 29.48 15.26
C LEU A 50 -20.38 28.52 15.15
N PHE A 51 -19.88 28.30 13.95
CA PHE A 51 -18.72 27.46 13.67
C PHE A 51 -17.97 27.98 12.45
N SER A 52 -16.70 27.60 12.36
CA SER A 52 -15.84 27.91 11.21
C SER A 52 -15.28 26.62 10.62
N ILE A 53 -15.18 26.57 9.30
CA ILE A 53 -14.56 25.46 8.57
C ILE A 53 -13.30 25.99 7.90
N GLU A 54 -12.16 25.35 8.16
CA GLU A 54 -10.92 25.70 7.48
C GLU A 54 -11.00 25.37 5.98
N LYS A 55 -10.62 26.34 5.15
CA LYS A 55 -10.57 26.20 3.68
C LYS A 55 -9.30 25.46 3.27
N VAL A 56 -9.15 24.23 3.72
CA VAL A 56 -7.95 23.42 3.45
C VAL A 56 -8.30 22.31 2.48
N GLY A 57 -7.50 22.18 1.43
CA GLY A 57 -7.61 21.07 0.50
C GLY A 57 -7.08 19.77 1.10
N TYR A 58 -7.29 18.69 0.36
CA TYR A 58 -6.85 17.34 0.70
C TYR A 58 -5.88 16.82 -0.37
N GLN A 59 -5.04 17.72 -0.90
CA GLN A 59 -4.05 17.39 -1.92
C GLN A 59 -3.20 16.21 -1.44
N ALA A 60 -3.16 15.18 -2.28
CA ALA A 60 -2.45 13.93 -2.05
C ALA A 60 -2.81 13.15 -0.76
N GLN A 61 -3.89 13.50 -0.06
CA GLN A 61 -4.41 12.73 1.07
C GLN A 61 -5.44 11.69 0.60
N VAL A 62 -5.13 10.41 0.81
CA VAL A 62 -5.98 9.29 0.34
C VAL A 62 -7.14 9.03 1.30
N ILE A 63 -6.88 8.99 2.60
CA ILE A 63 -7.88 8.62 3.62
C ILE A 63 -9.07 9.59 3.64
N PRO A 64 -8.88 10.93 3.72
CA PRO A 64 -9.97 11.89 3.63
C PRO A 64 -10.82 11.73 2.36
N ALA A 65 -10.15 11.57 1.21
CA ALA A 65 -10.82 11.46 -0.08
C ALA A 65 -11.62 10.16 -0.22
N LEU A 66 -11.08 9.05 0.29
CA LEU A 66 -11.77 7.75 0.34
C LEU A 66 -13.04 7.85 1.19
N LEU A 67 -12.93 8.37 2.41
CA LEU A 67 -14.08 8.52 3.32
C LEU A 67 -15.14 9.46 2.73
N ALA A 68 -14.73 10.56 2.11
CA ALA A 68 -15.65 11.48 1.43
C ALA A 68 -16.37 10.80 0.25
N GLY A 69 -15.64 10.02 -0.56
CA GLY A 69 -16.22 9.24 -1.66
C GLY A 69 -17.20 8.18 -1.18
N LEU A 70 -16.91 7.50 -0.07
CA LEU A 70 -17.85 6.56 0.56
C LEU A 70 -19.10 7.29 1.07
N ALA A 71 -18.95 8.44 1.72
CA ALA A 71 -20.09 9.24 2.15
C ALA A 71 -20.97 9.67 0.96
N LEU A 72 -20.37 10.13 -0.14
CA LEU A 72 -21.10 10.47 -1.36
C LEU A 72 -21.84 9.26 -1.94
N GLY A 73 -21.18 8.12 -2.10
CA GLY A 73 -21.81 6.90 -2.61
C GLY A 73 -22.99 6.47 -1.74
N PHE A 74 -22.84 6.58 -0.41
CA PHE A 74 -23.92 6.30 0.53
C PHE A 74 -25.10 7.27 0.38
N ILE A 75 -24.83 8.59 0.39
CA ILE A 75 -25.87 9.63 0.30
C ILE A 75 -26.62 9.51 -1.03
N GLU A 76 -25.88 9.37 -2.13
CA GLU A 76 -26.44 9.28 -3.46
C GLU A 76 -27.34 8.04 -3.59
N THR A 77 -26.85 6.84 -3.26
CA THR A 77 -27.63 5.61 -3.39
C THR A 77 -28.86 5.57 -2.49
N ARG A 78 -28.85 6.30 -1.36
CA ARG A 78 -30.03 6.46 -0.50
C ARG A 78 -31.02 7.47 -1.07
N LEU A 79 -30.55 8.61 -1.58
CA LEU A 79 -31.40 9.59 -2.25
C LEU A 79 -32.12 8.99 -3.46
N LYS A 80 -31.44 8.13 -4.24
CA LYS A 80 -32.05 7.37 -5.36
C LYS A 80 -33.29 6.56 -4.96
N ARG A 81 -33.42 6.15 -3.70
CA ARG A 81 -34.57 5.38 -3.20
C ARG A 81 -35.70 6.26 -2.69
N ILE A 82 -35.42 7.53 -2.42
CA ILE A 82 -36.37 8.48 -1.80
C ILE A 82 -36.95 9.42 -2.87
N VAL A 83 -36.14 9.83 -3.84
CA VAL A 83 -36.50 10.79 -4.87
C VAL A 83 -37.32 10.10 -5.98
N PRO A 84 -38.48 10.64 -6.38
CA PRO A 84 -39.25 10.13 -7.51
C PRO A 84 -38.46 10.14 -8.83
N ASP A 85 -38.73 9.16 -9.71
CA ASP A 85 -37.98 8.95 -10.96
C ASP A 85 -37.86 10.19 -11.86
N TYR A 86 -38.92 11.02 -11.92
CA TYR A 86 -38.94 12.23 -12.74
C TYR A 86 -38.03 13.36 -12.21
N LEU A 87 -37.64 13.35 -10.93
CA LEU A 87 -36.70 14.31 -10.33
C LEU A 87 -35.29 13.77 -10.22
N TYR A 88 -35.10 12.48 -10.49
CA TYR A 88 -33.86 11.76 -10.21
C TYR A 88 -32.63 12.44 -10.84
N LEU A 89 -32.72 12.80 -12.13
CA LEU A 89 -31.60 13.35 -12.90
C LEU A 89 -31.12 14.73 -12.40
N VAL A 90 -31.97 15.45 -11.68
CA VAL A 90 -31.67 16.81 -11.20
C VAL A 90 -31.36 16.79 -9.70
N VAL A 91 -32.24 16.21 -8.90
CA VAL A 91 -32.19 16.32 -7.44
C VAL A 91 -31.10 15.43 -6.85
N VAL A 92 -31.01 14.18 -7.27
CA VAL A 92 -30.07 13.21 -6.67
C VAL A 92 -28.61 13.66 -6.80
N PRO A 93 -28.07 13.96 -8.01
CA PRO A 93 -26.66 14.35 -8.14
C PRO A 93 -26.34 15.67 -7.45
N VAL A 94 -27.24 16.67 -7.52
CA VAL A 94 -27.01 18.00 -6.91
C VAL A 94 -27.02 17.91 -5.38
N CYS A 95 -28.07 17.31 -4.81
CA CYS A 95 -28.20 17.22 -3.34
C CYS A 95 -27.12 16.32 -2.75
N SER A 96 -26.83 15.17 -3.37
CA SER A 96 -25.80 14.26 -2.87
C SER A 96 -24.41 14.90 -2.88
N LEU A 97 -24.07 15.61 -3.96
CA LEU A 97 -22.78 16.27 -4.07
C LEU A 97 -22.64 17.44 -3.09
N ILE A 98 -23.65 18.31 -2.96
CA ILE A 98 -23.62 19.43 -2.01
C ILE A 98 -23.45 18.91 -0.57
N LEU A 99 -24.25 17.91 -0.19
CA LEU A 99 -24.16 17.30 1.13
C LEU A 99 -22.80 16.65 1.36
N ALA A 100 -22.30 15.89 0.38
CA ALA A 100 -21.00 15.23 0.50
C ALA A 100 -19.85 16.23 0.60
N VAL A 101 -19.83 17.29 -0.21
CA VAL A 101 -18.80 18.34 -0.16
C VAL A 101 -18.83 19.07 1.17
N PHE A 102 -20.02 19.40 1.68
CA PHE A 102 -20.16 20.00 3.00
C PHE A 102 -19.61 19.07 4.09
N LEU A 103 -20.10 17.82 4.16
CA LEU A 103 -19.62 16.84 5.13
C LEU A 103 -18.12 16.57 5.02
N ALA A 104 -17.58 16.59 3.79
CA ALA A 104 -16.17 16.39 3.53
C ALA A 104 -15.30 17.48 4.17
N HIS A 105 -15.68 18.75 4.09
CA HIS A 105 -14.86 19.82 4.65
C HIS A 105 -15.14 20.03 6.15
N THR A 106 -16.37 19.83 6.61
CA THR A 106 -16.74 20.07 8.02
C THR A 106 -16.25 18.95 8.95
N PHE A 107 -16.41 17.69 8.56
CA PHE A 107 -16.22 16.55 9.48
C PHE A 107 -15.26 15.50 8.93
N ILE A 108 -15.56 14.96 7.75
CA ILE A 108 -14.87 13.77 7.24
C ILE A 108 -13.42 14.07 6.92
N GLY A 109 -13.15 15.24 6.37
CA GLY A 109 -11.82 15.66 5.97
C GLY A 109 -10.88 15.87 7.16
N PRO A 110 -11.23 16.73 8.14
CA PRO A 110 -10.43 16.90 9.35
C PRO A 110 -10.24 15.58 10.11
N PHE A 111 -11.30 14.78 10.24
CA PHE A 111 -11.22 13.47 10.89
C PHE A 111 -10.33 12.48 10.13
N GLY A 112 -10.49 12.40 8.80
CA GLY A 112 -9.66 11.57 7.94
C GLY A 112 -8.19 11.98 7.96
N ARG A 113 -7.90 13.28 8.11
CA ARG A 113 -6.55 13.80 8.28
C ARG A 113 -5.97 13.38 9.61
N MET A 114 -6.71 13.51 10.72
CA MET A 114 -6.29 13.02 12.03
C MET A 114 -5.96 11.52 12.01
N ILE A 115 -6.77 10.71 11.32
CA ILE A 115 -6.47 9.29 11.13
C ILE A 115 -5.16 9.12 10.34
N GLY A 116 -5.02 9.83 9.22
CA GLY A 116 -3.80 9.80 8.40
C GLY A 116 -2.55 10.19 9.19
N ASP A 117 -2.62 11.25 9.98
CA ASP A 117 -1.53 11.73 10.81
C ASP A 117 -1.19 10.73 11.94
N GLY A 118 -2.21 10.09 12.54
CA GLY A 118 -2.01 9.03 13.52
C GLY A 118 -1.34 7.79 12.92
N VAL A 119 -1.74 7.38 11.71
CA VAL A 119 -1.09 6.29 10.95
C VAL A 119 0.35 6.66 10.63
N ALA A 120 0.59 7.88 10.12
CA ALA A 120 1.92 8.37 9.83
C ALA A 120 2.80 8.39 11.08
N PHE A 121 2.27 8.85 12.21
CA PHE A 121 2.96 8.86 13.49
C PHE A 121 3.35 7.45 13.94
N ALA A 122 2.41 6.49 13.89
CA ALA A 122 2.67 5.11 14.30
C ALA A 122 3.74 4.45 13.41
N VAL A 123 3.62 4.61 12.09
CA VAL A 123 4.58 4.07 11.13
C VAL A 123 5.94 4.75 11.28
N ARG A 124 5.98 6.08 11.42
CA ARG A 124 7.20 6.82 11.69
C ARG A 124 7.85 6.36 12.99
N TYR A 125 7.09 6.15 14.07
CA TYR A 125 7.63 5.69 15.34
C TYR A 125 8.22 4.27 15.23
N LEU A 126 7.57 3.38 14.48
CA LEU A 126 8.02 2.00 14.29
C LEU A 126 9.16 1.87 13.29
N MET A 127 9.25 2.77 12.31
CA MET A 127 10.13 2.63 11.15
C MET A 127 11.18 3.74 11.03
N THR A 128 11.18 4.70 11.96
CA THR A 128 12.22 5.74 12.08
C THR A 128 12.64 5.90 13.54
N GLY A 129 13.94 6.12 13.80
CA GLY A 129 14.50 6.17 15.15
C GLY A 129 15.03 4.83 15.66
N SER A 130 15.12 4.66 16.97
CA SER A 130 15.77 3.50 17.61
C SER A 130 15.05 2.16 17.39
N PHE A 131 13.73 2.18 17.21
CA PHE A 131 12.93 0.98 16.94
C PHE A 131 12.85 0.61 15.45
N ALA A 132 13.32 1.48 14.55
CA ALA A 132 13.28 1.28 13.11
C ALA A 132 13.81 -0.08 12.62
N PRO A 133 14.94 -0.60 13.15
CA PRO A 133 15.44 -1.92 12.75
C PRO A 133 14.44 -3.03 13.01
N ILE A 134 13.83 -3.04 14.20
CA ILE A 134 12.91 -4.09 14.64
C ILE A 134 11.59 -3.95 13.88
N GLY A 135 11.06 -2.73 13.75
CA GLY A 135 9.82 -2.48 13.01
C GLY A 135 9.94 -2.86 11.53
N ALA A 136 11.05 -2.51 10.89
CA ALA A 136 11.31 -2.88 9.50
C ALA A 136 11.52 -4.39 9.32
N ALA A 137 12.22 -5.05 10.24
CA ALA A 137 12.39 -6.50 10.21
C ALA A 137 11.04 -7.23 10.37
N LEU A 138 10.23 -6.81 11.34
CA LEU A 138 8.92 -7.39 11.62
C LEU A 138 7.97 -7.17 10.44
N PHE A 139 7.92 -5.95 9.89
CA PHE A 139 7.11 -5.64 8.71
C PHE A 139 7.55 -6.49 7.51
N GLY A 140 8.86 -6.53 7.21
CA GLY A 140 9.39 -7.35 6.12
C GLY A 140 9.06 -8.83 6.26
N PHE A 141 9.10 -9.37 7.49
CA PHE A 141 8.74 -10.75 7.78
C PHE A 141 7.23 -11.01 7.63
N LEU A 142 6.37 -10.12 8.14
CA LEU A 142 4.92 -10.29 8.16
C LEU A 142 4.20 -9.81 6.89
N TYR A 143 4.88 -9.12 5.97
CA TYR A 143 4.26 -8.57 4.77
C TYR A 143 3.65 -9.66 3.87
N ALA A 144 4.34 -10.78 3.68
CA ALA A 144 3.86 -11.83 2.79
C ALA A 144 2.49 -12.43 3.25
N PRO A 145 2.24 -12.72 4.54
CA PRO A 145 0.89 -12.99 5.04
C PRO A 145 -0.17 -11.92 4.70
N LEU A 146 0.19 -10.63 4.70
CA LEU A 146 -0.72 -9.55 4.29
C LEU A 146 -1.03 -9.60 2.79
N VAL A 147 -0.09 -10.08 1.98
CA VAL A 147 -0.32 -10.32 0.55
C VAL A 147 -1.37 -11.42 0.34
N ILE A 148 -1.28 -12.50 1.11
CA ILE A 148 -2.23 -13.63 1.04
C ILE A 148 -3.66 -13.18 1.35
N THR A 149 -3.81 -12.34 2.39
CA THR A 149 -5.12 -11.84 2.82
C THR A 149 -5.64 -10.68 1.96
N GLY A 150 -4.83 -10.16 1.02
CA GLY A 150 -5.17 -9.00 0.19
C GLY A 150 -5.11 -7.64 0.90
N VAL A 151 -4.96 -7.62 2.24
CA VAL A 151 -4.93 -6.38 3.02
C VAL A 151 -3.66 -5.55 2.77
N HIS A 152 -2.62 -6.13 2.15
CA HIS A 152 -1.43 -5.38 1.73
C HIS A 152 -1.75 -4.17 0.83
N GLN A 153 -2.86 -4.19 0.06
CA GLN A 153 -3.26 -3.03 -0.74
C GLN A 153 -3.55 -1.78 0.11
N THR A 154 -3.88 -1.96 1.40
CA THR A 154 -4.05 -0.85 2.34
C THR A 154 -2.72 -0.15 2.66
N THR A 155 -1.57 -0.81 2.49
CA THR A 155 -0.27 -0.17 2.73
C THR A 155 0.02 0.92 1.72
N LEU A 156 -0.56 0.89 0.51
CA LEU A 156 -0.43 1.98 -0.46
C LEU A 156 -0.98 3.31 0.09
N ALA A 157 -2.08 3.27 0.84
CA ALA A 157 -2.62 4.46 1.48
C ALA A 157 -1.66 4.99 2.57
N ILE A 158 -1.00 4.07 3.28
CA ILE A 158 0.04 4.39 4.27
C ILE A 158 1.25 5.02 3.59
N ASP A 159 1.78 4.39 2.53
CA ASP A 159 2.91 4.89 1.74
C ASP A 159 2.64 6.31 1.23
N MET A 160 1.45 6.56 0.68
CA MET A 160 1.06 7.89 0.23
C MET A 160 1.06 8.89 1.38
N GLN A 161 0.48 8.55 2.53
CA GLN A 161 0.49 9.42 3.70
C GLN A 161 1.91 9.69 4.23
N MET A 162 2.81 8.71 4.18
CA MET A 162 4.21 8.85 4.58
C MET A 162 4.98 9.78 3.64
N ILE A 163 4.82 9.60 2.31
CA ILE A 163 5.44 10.47 1.30
C ILE A 163 5.02 11.92 1.53
N GLN A 164 3.76 12.17 1.88
CA GLN A 164 3.24 13.50 2.17
C GLN A 164 3.85 14.11 3.44
N SER A 165 3.91 13.34 4.52
CA SER A 165 4.34 13.84 5.83
C SER A 165 5.85 13.90 6.02
N MET A 166 6.62 13.08 5.31
CA MET A 166 8.07 12.91 5.50
C MET A 166 8.90 13.12 4.23
N GLY A 167 8.27 13.34 3.07
CA GLY A 167 8.96 13.44 1.78
C GLY A 167 9.42 12.09 1.20
N GLY A 168 9.01 10.98 1.82
CA GLY A 168 9.31 9.62 1.37
C GLY A 168 8.67 8.58 2.28
N THR A 169 8.81 7.31 1.93
CA THR A 169 8.21 6.20 2.70
C THR A 169 9.22 5.10 3.04
N PRO A 170 9.31 4.67 4.31
CA PRO A 170 10.12 3.53 4.71
C PRO A 170 9.45 2.17 4.41
N VAL A 171 8.17 2.16 4.04
CA VAL A 171 7.38 0.93 3.81
C VAL A 171 7.67 0.33 2.44
N TRP A 172 7.61 1.14 1.38
CA TRP A 172 7.83 0.69 0.00
C TRP A 172 9.13 -0.12 -0.25
N PRO A 173 10.32 0.28 0.28
CA PRO A 173 11.53 -0.52 0.14
C PRO A 173 11.37 -1.95 0.66
N LEU A 174 10.66 -2.12 1.78
CA LEU A 174 10.44 -3.43 2.41
C LEU A 174 9.48 -4.31 1.60
N ILE A 175 8.47 -3.68 0.99
CA ILE A 175 7.56 -4.36 0.06
C ILE A 175 8.35 -4.93 -1.13
N ALA A 176 9.20 -4.10 -1.74
CA ALA A 176 10.02 -4.53 -2.87
C ALA A 176 10.99 -5.66 -2.49
N LEU A 177 11.62 -5.59 -1.31
CA LEU A 177 12.48 -6.67 -0.78
C LEU A 177 11.71 -7.96 -0.50
N SER A 178 10.47 -7.86 0.00
CA SER A 178 9.61 -9.03 0.20
C SER A 178 9.30 -9.72 -1.13
N ASN A 179 9.03 -8.96 -2.20
CA ASN A 179 8.80 -9.51 -3.53
C ASN A 179 10.02 -10.27 -4.07
N ILE A 180 11.21 -9.68 -3.91
CA ILE A 180 12.49 -10.32 -4.25
C ILE A 180 12.66 -11.61 -3.44
N ALA A 181 12.36 -11.60 -2.14
CA ALA A 181 12.50 -12.76 -1.29
C ALA A 181 11.53 -13.90 -1.67
N GLN A 182 10.29 -13.58 -2.05
CA GLN A 182 9.32 -14.56 -2.53
C GLN A 182 9.80 -15.23 -3.82
N ALA A 183 10.29 -14.46 -4.78
CA ALA A 183 10.89 -14.98 -6.01
C ALA A 183 12.10 -15.87 -5.72
N SER A 184 12.95 -15.45 -4.78
CA SER A 184 14.18 -16.12 -4.41
C SER A 184 13.94 -17.47 -3.74
N ALA A 185 12.89 -17.60 -2.92
CA ALA A 185 12.45 -18.89 -2.42
C ALA A 185 12.00 -19.83 -3.55
N VAL A 186 11.27 -19.34 -4.55
CA VAL A 186 10.92 -20.15 -5.74
C VAL A 186 12.17 -20.57 -6.52
N VAL A 187 13.17 -19.70 -6.66
CA VAL A 187 14.46 -20.06 -7.26
C VAL A 187 15.14 -21.19 -6.48
N GLY A 188 15.09 -21.18 -5.15
CA GLY A 188 15.56 -22.29 -4.33
C GLY A 188 14.86 -23.62 -4.65
N ILE A 189 13.56 -23.58 -4.94
CA ILE A 189 12.80 -24.74 -5.44
C ILE A 189 13.25 -25.14 -6.85
N ILE A 190 13.41 -24.21 -7.79
CA ILE A 190 13.85 -24.47 -9.18
C ILE A 190 15.23 -25.15 -9.23
N ILE A 191 16.13 -24.77 -8.33
CA ILE A 191 17.47 -25.35 -8.24
C ILE A 191 17.40 -26.77 -7.66
N SER A 192 16.50 -26.99 -6.70
CA SER A 192 16.42 -28.25 -5.96
C SER A 192 15.57 -29.30 -6.65
N SER A 193 14.43 -28.89 -7.21
CA SER A 193 13.52 -29.75 -7.96
C SER A 193 13.97 -29.84 -9.41
N ARG A 194 14.40 -31.03 -9.82
CA ARG A 194 14.80 -31.33 -11.20
C ARG A 194 13.63 -31.77 -12.09
N LYS A 195 12.37 -31.63 -11.62
CA LYS A 195 11.18 -32.09 -12.36
C LYS A 195 10.75 -31.06 -13.41
N HIS A 196 10.51 -31.51 -14.64
CA HIS A 196 10.11 -30.66 -15.76
C HIS A 196 8.81 -29.91 -15.49
N ASN A 197 7.75 -30.63 -15.08
CA ASN A 197 6.42 -30.05 -14.82
C ASN A 197 6.44 -28.96 -13.73
N GLU A 198 7.33 -29.07 -12.75
CA GLU A 198 7.45 -28.05 -11.70
C GLU A 198 8.17 -26.79 -12.21
N ARG A 199 9.12 -26.94 -13.14
CA ARG A 199 9.83 -25.83 -13.77
C ARG A 199 8.93 -25.01 -14.68
N GLU A 200 7.99 -25.64 -15.37
CA GLU A 200 7.00 -24.96 -16.22
C GLU A 200 6.17 -23.93 -15.45
N ILE A 201 5.93 -24.16 -14.16
CA ILE A 201 5.17 -23.25 -13.29
C ILE A 201 6.12 -22.33 -12.51
N SER A 202 7.18 -22.87 -11.91
CA SER A 202 8.05 -22.13 -10.99
C SER A 202 8.88 -21.05 -11.67
N VAL A 203 9.41 -21.30 -12.87
CA VAL A 203 10.25 -20.32 -13.60
C VAL A 203 9.46 -19.04 -13.94
N PRO A 204 8.30 -19.09 -14.64
CA PRO A 204 7.54 -17.88 -14.92
C PRO A 204 7.03 -17.21 -13.64
N ALA A 205 6.67 -17.99 -12.62
CA ALA A 205 6.26 -17.45 -11.32
C ALA A 205 7.38 -16.67 -10.61
N ALA A 206 8.62 -17.17 -10.65
CA ALA A 206 9.78 -16.48 -10.09
C ALA A 206 10.09 -15.17 -10.84
N ILE A 207 10.01 -15.19 -12.17
CA ILE A 207 10.20 -13.98 -13.00
C ILE A 207 9.13 -12.93 -12.65
N SER A 208 7.87 -13.35 -12.58
CA SER A 208 6.75 -12.48 -12.21
C SER A 208 6.98 -11.83 -10.83
N ALA A 209 7.41 -12.61 -9.84
CA ALA A 209 7.69 -12.10 -8.50
C ALA A 209 8.90 -11.15 -8.45
N TYR A 210 9.96 -11.42 -9.21
CA TYR A 210 11.08 -10.48 -9.36
C TYR A 210 10.71 -9.18 -10.06
N LEU A 211 9.61 -9.16 -10.82
CA LEU A 211 9.04 -7.94 -11.41
C LEU A 211 7.96 -7.29 -10.53
N GLY A 212 7.74 -7.83 -9.32
CA GLY A 212 6.87 -7.24 -8.31
C GLY A 212 5.47 -7.85 -8.21
N VAL A 213 5.16 -8.90 -9.00
CA VAL A 213 3.88 -9.62 -8.94
C VAL A 213 4.09 -10.98 -8.29
N THR A 214 3.80 -11.07 -7.00
CA THR A 214 4.18 -12.23 -6.16
C THR A 214 3.17 -13.37 -6.14
N GLU A 215 1.93 -13.12 -6.57
CA GLU A 215 0.82 -14.07 -6.48
C GLU A 215 1.12 -15.42 -7.14
N PRO A 216 1.67 -15.49 -8.37
CA PRO A 216 2.00 -16.77 -8.98
C PRO A 216 3.06 -17.56 -8.18
N ALA A 217 4.06 -16.88 -7.62
CA ALA A 217 5.12 -17.49 -6.82
C ALA A 217 4.58 -17.99 -5.47
N MET A 218 3.78 -17.16 -4.80
CA MET A 218 3.24 -17.45 -3.49
C MET A 218 2.24 -18.60 -3.53
N TYR A 219 1.23 -18.52 -4.40
CA TYR A 219 0.19 -19.54 -4.50
C TYR A 219 0.63 -20.77 -5.28
N GLY A 220 1.42 -20.60 -6.35
CA GLY A 220 1.84 -21.69 -7.20
C GLY A 220 2.92 -22.58 -6.58
N ILE A 221 3.80 -22.03 -5.73
CA ILE A 221 4.97 -22.74 -5.21
C ILE A 221 5.11 -22.60 -3.68
N ASN A 222 5.24 -21.37 -3.17
CA ASN A 222 5.71 -21.16 -1.79
C ASN A 222 4.72 -21.70 -0.76
N LEU A 223 3.41 -21.51 -0.98
CA LEU A 223 2.35 -22.06 -0.12
C LEU A 223 2.12 -23.55 -0.36
N LYS A 224 2.31 -24.04 -1.60
CA LYS A 224 2.20 -25.48 -1.91
C LYS A 224 3.12 -26.30 -1.00
N TYR A 225 4.36 -25.86 -0.84
CA TYR A 225 5.34 -26.52 0.04
C TYR A 225 5.41 -25.97 1.47
N ARG A 226 4.80 -24.81 1.73
CA ARG A 226 4.76 -24.03 2.98
C ARG A 226 6.12 -23.51 3.50
N PHE A 227 7.17 -24.33 3.49
CA PHE A 227 8.48 -23.93 3.98
C PHE A 227 9.18 -22.85 3.12
N PRO A 228 9.04 -22.80 1.78
CA PRO A 228 9.68 -21.74 0.99
C PRO A 228 9.11 -20.36 1.33
N MET A 229 7.82 -20.30 1.67
CA MET A 229 7.19 -19.08 2.17
C MET A 229 7.90 -18.56 3.43
N LEU A 230 8.17 -19.44 4.41
CA LEU A 230 8.88 -19.05 5.63
C LEU A 230 10.33 -18.62 5.34
N CYS A 231 11.03 -19.31 4.44
CA CYS A 231 12.37 -18.92 4.01
C CYS A 231 12.39 -17.51 3.40
N ALA A 232 11.42 -17.20 2.54
CA ALA A 232 11.24 -15.86 1.98
C ALA A 232 10.96 -14.82 3.06
N MET A 233 10.07 -15.12 4.01
CA MET A 233 9.77 -14.21 5.14
C MET A 233 11.02 -13.92 5.97
N ILE A 234 11.86 -14.91 6.26
CA ILE A 234 13.13 -14.73 6.99
C ILE A 234 14.09 -13.82 6.20
N GLY A 235 14.29 -14.09 4.90
CA GLY A 235 15.17 -13.24 4.07
C GLY A 235 14.67 -11.81 3.94
N SER A 236 13.36 -11.63 3.77
CA SER A 236 12.70 -10.32 3.75
C SER A 236 12.84 -9.58 5.08
N GLY A 237 12.67 -10.27 6.22
CA GLY A 237 12.86 -9.69 7.55
C GLY A 237 14.31 -9.24 7.80
N LEU A 238 15.30 -10.03 7.38
CA LEU A 238 16.72 -9.66 7.53
C LEU A 238 17.13 -8.53 6.58
N ALA A 239 16.62 -8.51 5.35
CA ALA A 239 16.80 -7.40 4.43
C ALA A 239 16.13 -6.12 4.99
N GLY A 240 14.94 -6.26 5.58
CA GLY A 240 14.24 -5.16 6.24
C GLY A 240 14.96 -4.64 7.48
N LEU A 241 15.57 -5.51 8.28
CA LEU A 241 16.43 -5.12 9.40
C LEU A 241 17.55 -4.19 8.93
N LEU A 242 18.24 -4.54 7.84
CA LEU A 242 19.32 -3.72 7.28
C LEU A 242 18.80 -2.36 6.79
N CYS A 243 17.65 -2.33 6.13
CA CYS A 243 17.01 -1.08 5.72
C CYS A 243 16.62 -0.21 6.93
N GLY A 244 16.05 -0.80 7.99
CA GLY A 244 15.69 -0.10 9.22
C GLY A 244 16.89 0.46 9.97
N LEU A 245 18.02 -0.28 10.02
CA LEU A 245 19.28 0.19 10.61
C LEU A 245 19.85 1.43 9.93
N ASN A 246 19.63 1.56 8.62
CA ASN A 246 20.20 2.63 7.81
C ASN A 246 19.18 3.71 7.41
N GLY A 247 17.94 3.61 7.90
CA GLY A 247 16.86 4.55 7.60
C GLY A 247 16.55 4.66 6.11
N VAL A 248 16.58 3.53 5.38
CA VAL A 248 16.31 3.51 3.94
C VAL A 248 14.84 3.86 3.68
N ILE A 249 14.63 4.86 2.83
CA ILE A 249 13.30 5.30 2.39
C ILE A 249 13.23 5.30 0.86
N ALA A 250 12.02 5.18 0.30
CA ALA A 250 11.73 5.42 -1.11
C ALA A 250 11.22 6.85 -1.32
N ASN A 251 11.48 7.43 -2.50
CA ASN A 251 10.91 8.72 -2.92
C ASN A 251 9.40 8.64 -3.12
N GLY A 252 8.91 7.45 -3.48
CA GLY A 252 7.50 7.23 -3.75
C GLY A 252 7.17 5.76 -3.97
N ILE A 253 5.90 5.51 -4.25
CA ILE A 253 5.42 4.22 -4.74
C ILE A 253 5.87 4.08 -6.19
N GLY A 254 6.69 3.07 -6.48
CA GLY A 254 7.24 2.84 -7.82
C GLY A 254 7.07 1.40 -8.28
N VAL A 255 8.05 0.87 -9.03
CA VAL A 255 8.02 -0.53 -9.47
C VAL A 255 8.45 -1.42 -8.29
N GLY A 256 7.83 -2.60 -8.14
CA GLY A 256 8.23 -3.60 -7.14
C GLY A 256 9.36 -4.51 -7.63
N GLY A 257 9.81 -5.43 -6.77
CA GLY A 257 10.81 -6.44 -7.16
C GLY A 257 12.21 -5.87 -7.41
N LEU A 258 12.98 -6.49 -8.32
CA LEU A 258 14.35 -6.09 -8.65
C LEU A 258 14.44 -4.64 -9.17
N PRO A 259 13.54 -4.15 -10.04
CA PRO A 259 13.53 -2.74 -10.44
C PRO A 259 13.21 -1.77 -9.29
N GLY A 260 12.78 -2.26 -8.12
CA GLY A 260 12.40 -1.42 -6.99
C GLY A 260 13.49 -0.49 -6.47
N ILE A 261 14.77 -0.81 -6.71
CA ILE A 261 15.90 0.09 -6.41
C ILE A 261 15.76 1.46 -7.09
N LEU A 262 15.09 1.54 -8.24
CA LEU A 262 14.85 2.79 -8.97
C LEU A 262 13.92 3.76 -8.22
N SER A 263 13.12 3.24 -7.27
CA SER A 263 12.26 4.07 -6.40
C SER A 263 13.02 4.64 -5.20
N ILE A 264 14.25 4.17 -4.97
CA ILE A 264 15.10 4.52 -3.84
C ILE A 264 16.05 5.66 -4.24
N PRO A 265 16.23 6.70 -3.40
CA PRO A 265 17.22 7.73 -3.63
C PRO A 265 18.64 7.14 -3.82
N PRO A 266 19.45 7.66 -4.77
CA PRO A 266 20.81 7.15 -5.04
C PRO A 266 21.70 7.02 -3.80
N ARG A 267 21.55 7.91 -2.81
CA ARG A 267 22.29 7.87 -1.54
C ARG A 267 22.13 6.56 -0.75
N TYR A 268 21.04 5.81 -0.95
CA TYR A 268 20.78 4.55 -0.27
C TYR A 268 21.06 3.31 -1.14
N TRP A 269 21.46 3.47 -2.40
CA TRP A 269 21.59 2.34 -3.34
C TRP A 269 22.57 1.27 -2.88
N GLN A 270 23.67 1.66 -2.23
CA GLN A 270 24.64 0.69 -1.70
C GLN A 270 24.00 -0.20 -0.64
N VAL A 271 23.36 0.40 0.37
CA VAL A 271 22.70 -0.31 1.46
C VAL A 271 21.52 -1.14 0.95
N TYR A 272 20.69 -0.55 0.08
CA TYR A 272 19.54 -1.25 -0.49
C TYR A 272 19.99 -2.41 -1.39
N GLY A 273 21.07 -2.25 -2.16
CA GLY A 273 21.68 -3.33 -2.94
C GLY A 273 22.15 -4.49 -2.06
N MET A 274 22.76 -4.19 -0.90
CA MET A 274 23.09 -5.23 0.09
C MET A 274 21.84 -5.91 0.65
N ALA A 275 20.77 -5.15 0.92
CA ALA A 275 19.49 -5.71 1.35
C ALA A 275 18.87 -6.62 0.27
N MET A 276 18.97 -6.25 -1.01
CA MET A 276 18.55 -7.10 -2.13
C MET A 276 19.36 -8.41 -2.17
N VAL A 277 20.68 -8.34 -1.97
CA VAL A 277 21.52 -9.55 -1.88
C VAL A 277 21.07 -10.45 -0.73
N ILE A 278 20.76 -9.88 0.45
CA ILE A 278 20.20 -10.64 1.58
C ILE A 278 18.86 -11.29 1.20
N ALA A 279 17.96 -10.53 0.59
CA ALA A 279 16.65 -11.00 0.14
C ALA A 279 16.75 -12.07 -0.96
N ILE A 280 17.86 -12.16 -1.68
CA ILE A 280 18.11 -13.21 -2.68
C ILE A 280 18.77 -14.43 -2.05
N VAL A 281 19.93 -14.22 -1.43
CA VAL A 281 20.82 -15.30 -0.99
C VAL A 281 20.19 -16.09 0.15
N ILE A 282 19.58 -15.44 1.14
CA ILE A 282 19.04 -16.14 2.31
C ILE A 282 17.86 -17.04 1.93
N PRO A 283 16.82 -16.57 1.21
CA PRO A 283 15.72 -17.44 0.82
C PRO A 283 16.15 -18.58 -0.10
N VAL A 284 17.06 -18.34 -1.06
CA VAL A 284 17.59 -19.39 -1.93
C VAL A 284 18.28 -20.48 -1.10
N ILE A 285 19.24 -20.11 -0.26
CA ILE A 285 20.01 -21.08 0.54
C ILE A 285 19.11 -21.85 1.51
N LEU A 286 18.26 -21.15 2.28
CA LEU A 286 17.37 -21.80 3.24
C LEU A 286 16.38 -22.73 2.55
N THR A 287 15.80 -22.31 1.42
CA THR A 287 14.86 -23.14 0.68
C THR A 287 15.55 -24.38 0.10
N THR A 288 16.71 -24.23 -0.52
CA THR A 288 17.46 -25.38 -1.05
C THR A 288 17.87 -26.35 0.06
N PHE A 289 18.36 -25.84 1.18
CA PHE A 289 18.75 -26.69 2.33
C PHE A 289 17.57 -27.46 2.91
N ILE A 290 16.44 -26.78 3.19
CA ILE A 290 15.25 -27.42 3.76
C ILE A 290 14.62 -28.40 2.76
N TYR A 291 14.60 -28.07 1.47
CA TYR A 291 14.13 -28.98 0.43
C TYR A 291 14.95 -30.27 0.42
N GLN A 292 16.28 -30.17 0.36
CA GLN A 292 17.17 -31.35 0.36
C GLN A 292 17.00 -32.20 1.62
N ARG A 293 16.85 -31.57 2.78
CA ARG A 293 16.61 -32.27 4.05
C ARG A 293 15.28 -33.04 4.03
N LYS A 294 14.18 -32.39 3.61
CA LYS A 294 12.86 -33.04 3.52
C LYS A 294 12.83 -34.16 2.47
N HIS A 295 13.55 -33.98 1.37
CA HIS A 295 13.66 -34.99 0.31
C HIS A 295 14.40 -36.23 0.83
N ARG A 296 15.53 -36.05 1.53
CA ARG A 296 16.27 -37.16 2.17
C ARG A 296 15.45 -37.90 3.24
N GLN A 297 14.56 -37.19 3.93
CA GLN A 297 13.67 -37.77 4.94
C GLN A 297 12.40 -38.43 4.35
N GLY A 298 12.16 -38.34 3.04
CA GLY A 298 10.94 -38.85 2.41
C GLY A 298 9.65 -38.13 2.84
N THR A 299 9.76 -36.99 3.52
CA THR A 299 8.59 -36.23 4.05
C THR A 299 8.10 -35.16 3.08
N LEU A 300 8.75 -35.04 1.92
CA LEU A 300 8.35 -34.11 0.87
C LEU A 300 7.16 -34.71 0.13
N GLN A 301 5.97 -34.23 0.45
CA GLN A 301 4.75 -34.55 -0.29
C GLN A 301 4.82 -33.87 -1.65
N ILE A 302 5.44 -34.55 -2.61
CA ILE A 302 5.46 -34.12 -4.00
C ILE A 302 4.18 -34.66 -4.62
N VAL A 303 3.10 -33.88 -4.52
CA VAL A 303 1.89 -34.08 -5.33
C VAL A 303 2.13 -33.50 -6.71
#